data_AF-A0A550GK75-F1
#
_entry.id   AF-A0A550GK75-F1
#
_cell.length_a   1.000
_cell.length_b   1.000
_cell.length_c   1.000
_cell.angle_alpha   90.00
_cell.angle_beta   90.00
_cell.angle_gamma   90.00
#
_symmetry.space_group_name_H-M   'P 1'
#
loop_
_entity.id
_entity.type
_entity.pdbx_description
1 polymer ?
#
loop_
_entity_poly.entity_id
_entity_poly.type
_entity_poly.pdbx_seq_one_letter_code
_entity_poly.pdbx_strand_id
1 'polypeptide(L)' 'MSKTELNEEQRSILKALNSLAEPSGCKAIGEASELNWRSVMGKMRGLSSMGLVESPEKGKYVI' A
#
# COMPACT_ATOMS: atom_id res chain seq x y z
N MET A 1 -9.11 -16.49 12.48
CA MET A 1 -8.28 -15.45 11.83
C MET A 1 -8.81 -14.10 12.31
N SER A 2 -8.02 -13.34 13.08
CA SER A 2 -8.45 -12.05 13.60
C SER A 2 -8.69 -11.09 12.45
N LYS A 3 -9.81 -10.35 12.47
CA LYS A 3 -10.00 -9.18 11.59
C LYS A 3 -8.85 -8.22 11.90
N THR A 4 -7.88 -8.10 11.00
CA THR A 4 -6.84 -7.10 11.17
C THR A 4 -7.49 -5.74 10.99
N GLU A 5 -7.63 -4.98 12.08
CA GLU A 5 -8.19 -3.64 12.01
C GLU A 5 -7.23 -2.74 11.25
N LEU A 6 -7.58 -2.46 9.99
CA LEU A 6 -6.87 -1.49 9.17
C LEU A 6 -7.19 -0.08 9.65
N ASN A 7 -6.16 0.71 9.92
CA ASN A 7 -6.31 2.15 10.15
C ASN A 7 -6.65 2.90 8.85
N GLU A 8 -7.05 4.16 8.97
CA GLU A 8 -7.49 5.00 7.86
C GLU A 8 -6.42 5.13 6.77
N GLU A 9 -5.16 5.36 7.17
CA GLU A 9 -4.05 5.49 6.22
C GLU A 9 -3.79 4.19 5.46
N GLN A 10 -3.86 3.02 6.13
CA GLN A 10 -3.74 1.72 5.48
C GLN A 10 -4.88 1.49 4.48
N ARG A 11 -6.11 1.86 4.83
CA ARG A 11 -7.26 1.79 3.91
C ARG A 11 -7.09 2.71 2.71
N SER A 12 -6.56 3.92 2.92
CA SER A 12 -6.26 4.87 1.85
C SER A 12 -5.23 4.29 0.87
N ILE A 13 -4.14 3.70 1.39
CA ILE A 13 -3.11 3.03 0.59
C ILE A 13 -3.69 1.91 -0.26
N LEU A 14 -4.53 1.03 0.32
CA LEU A 14 -5.13 -0.08 -0.43
C LEU A 14 -6.10 0.41 -1.52
N LYS A 15 -6.88 1.46 -1.24
CA LYS A 15 -7.75 2.09 -2.25
C LYS A 15 -6.92 2.69 -3.39
N ALA A 16 -5.82 3.36 -3.08
CA ALA A 16 -4.90 3.92 -4.05
C ALA A 16 -4.25 2.83 -4.92
N LEU A 17 -3.81 1.72 -4.32
CA LEU A 17 -3.28 0.59 -5.09
C LEU A 17 -4.33 -0.02 -6.02
N ASN A 18 -5.58 -0.14 -5.57
CA ASN A 18 -6.67 -0.67 -6.39
C ASN A 18 -7.06 0.28 -7.55
N SER A 19 -6.75 1.59 -7.46
CA SER A 19 -6.99 2.54 -8.55
C SER A 19 -5.82 2.66 -9.54
N LEU A 20 -4.64 2.15 -9.18
CA LEU A 20 -3.46 2.15 -10.03
C LEU A 20 -3.44 0.88 -10.90
N ALA A 21 -3.42 1.04 -12.22
CA ALA A 21 -3.52 -0.06 -13.18
C ALA A 21 -2.25 -0.93 -13.28
N GLU A 22 -1.12 -0.45 -12.75
CA GLU A 22 0.18 -1.11 -12.83
C GLU A 22 0.85 -1.18 -11.45
N PRO A 23 1.76 -2.15 -11.24
CA PRO A 23 2.61 -2.19 -10.06
C PRO A 23 3.22 -0.81 -9.78
N SER A 24 2.96 -0.28 -8.59
CA SER A 24 3.23 1.13 -8.30
C SER A 24 4.20 1.31 -7.16
N GLY A 25 5.08 2.31 -7.26
CA GLY A 25 6.03 2.65 -6.22
C GLY A 25 5.43 3.52 -5.12
N CYS A 26 6.07 3.58 -3.95
CA CYS A 26 5.59 4.34 -2.79
C CYS A 26 5.31 5.83 -3.07
N LYS A 27 5.99 6.42 -4.06
CA LYS A 27 5.73 7.81 -4.47
C LYS A 27 4.35 7.96 -5.13
N ALA A 28 4.06 7.15 -6.15
CA ALA A 28 2.78 7.17 -6.85
C ALA A 28 1.63 6.77 -5.92
N ILE A 29 1.85 5.77 -5.05
CA ILE A 29 0.88 5.37 -4.03
C ILE A 29 0.61 6.53 -3.05
N GLY A 30 1.66 7.25 -2.63
CA GLY A 30 1.52 8.42 -1.75
C GLY A 30 0.69 9.54 -2.38
N GLU A 31 0.95 9.85 -3.65
CA GLU A 31 0.17 10.83 -4.41
C GLU A 31 -1.31 10.42 -4.52
N ALA A 32 -1.60 9.16 -4.82
CA ALA A 32 -2.96 8.65 -4.97
C ALA A 32 -3.70 8.43 -3.64
N SER A 33 -2.98 8.28 -2.52
CA SER A 33 -3.56 8.10 -1.17
C SER A 33 -3.55 9.37 -0.32
N GLU A 34 -3.04 10.48 -0.87
CA GLU A 34 -2.82 11.75 -0.17
C GLU A 34 -1.92 11.62 1.08
N LEU A 35 -0.94 10.71 1.01
CA LEU A 35 0.00 10.43 2.10
C LEU A 35 1.45 10.73 1.70
N ASN A 36 2.27 11.04 2.70
CA ASN A 36 3.71 11.13 2.49
C ASN A 36 4.28 9.77 2.07
N TRP A 37 5.05 9.71 0.97
CA TRP A 37 5.64 8.48 0.45
C TRP A 37 6.53 7.73 1.47
N ARG A 38 7.15 8.43 2.44
CA ARG A 38 7.91 7.82 3.52
C ARG A 38 7.00 7.08 4.51
N SER A 39 5.83 7.64 4.80
CA SER A 39 4.80 6.99 5.62
C SER A 39 4.23 5.76 4.91
N VAL A 40 4.01 5.85 3.60
CA VAL A 40 3.60 4.71 2.76
C VAL A 40 4.61 3.58 2.86
N MET A 41 5.92 3.87 2.69
CA MET A 41 6.98 2.86 2.77
C MET A 41 6.93 2.07 4.09
N GLY A 42 6.79 2.75 5.23
CA GLY A 42 6.68 2.09 6.53
C GLY A 42 5.46 1.17 6.63
N LYS A 43 4.34 1.60 6.05
CA LYS A 43 3.08 0.83 6.04
C LYS A 43 3.09 -0.35 5.07
N MET A 44 3.78 -0.24 3.93
CA MET A 44 3.88 -1.32 2.94
C MET A 44 4.46 -2.59 3.55
N ARG A 45 5.43 -2.48 4.46
CA ARG A 45 5.99 -3.64 5.18
C ARG A 45 4.93 -4.36 6.01
N GLY A 46 4.09 -3.61 6.71
CA GLY A 46 2.97 -4.16 7.48
C GLY A 46 1.93 -4.81 6.58
N LEU A 47 1.47 -4.10 5.54
CA LEU A 47 0.50 -4.60 4.56
C LEU A 47 0.97 -5.88 3.87
N SER A 48 2.25 -5.95 3.49
CA SER A 48 2.84 -7.14 2.89
C SER A 48 2.90 -8.32 3.87
N SER A 49 3.25 -8.08 5.15
CA SER A 49 3.24 -9.13 6.17
C SER A 49 1.83 -9.68 6.48
N MET A 50 0.79 -8.90 6.20
CA MET A 50 -0.61 -9.31 6.31
C MET A 50 -1.13 -10.03 5.06
N GLY A 51 -0.33 -10.13 4.00
CA GLY A 51 -0.75 -10.69 2.72
C GLY A 51 -1.78 -9.82 1.97
N LEU A 52 -1.81 -8.51 2.24
CA LEU A 52 -2.75 -7.58 1.62
C LEU A 52 -2.19 -6.90 0.37
N VAL A 53 -0.88 -6.98 0.16
CA VAL A 53 -0.17 -6.44 -1.00
C VAL A 53 1.00 -7.33 -1.36
N GLU A 54 1.29 -7.42 -2.65
CA GLU A 54 2.43 -8.14 -3.21
C GLU A 54 3.43 -7.18 -3.84
N SER A 55 4.69 -7.63 -4.03
CA SER A 55 5.74 -6.85 -4.67
C SER A 55 6.32 -7.61 -5.86
N PRO A 56 5.69 -7.52 -7.05
CA PRO A 56 6.13 -8.28 -8.24
C PRO A 56 7.48 -7.78 -8.78
N GLU A 57 7.80 -6.52 -8.53
CA GLU A 57 9.07 -5.88 -8.88
C GLU A 57 9.63 -5.14 -7.68
N LYS A 58 10.95 -5.10 -7.54
CA LYS A 58 11.62 -4.43 -6.42
C LYS A 58 11.14 -2.98 -6.28
N GLY A 59 10.46 -2.68 -5.17
CA GLY A 59 10.00 -1.33 -4.83
C GLY A 59 8.66 -0.93 -5.45
N LYS A 60 7.97 -1.85 -6.14
CA LYS A 60 6.60 -1.68 -6.63
C LYS A 60 5.65 -2.64 -5.95
N TYR A 61 4.38 -2.27 -5.87
CA TYR A 61 3.36 -3.02 -5.15
C TYR A 61 2.04 -3.10 -5.91
N VAL A 62 1.30 -4.19 -5.65
CA VAL A 62 -0.06 -4.47 -6.14
C VAL A 62 -0.92 -5.06 -5.02
N ILE A 63 -2.23 -5.08 -5.21
CA ILE A 63 -3.24 -5.80 -4.41
C ILE A 63 -3.66 -7.05 -5.18
#